data_AF-A0A7S4C8T7-F1
#
_entry.id   AF-A0A7S4C8T7-F1
#
_cell.length_a   1.000
_cell.length_b   1.000
_cell.length_c   1.000
_cell.angle_alpha   90.00
_cell.angle_beta   90.00
_cell.angle_gamma   90.00
#
_symmetry.space_group_name_H-M   'P 1'
#
loop_
_entity.id
_entity.type
_entity.pdbx_description
1 polymer ?
#
loop_
_entity_poly.entity_id
_entity_poly.type
_entity_poly.pdbx_seq_one_letter_code
_entity_poly.pdbx_strand_id
1 'polypeptide(L)'
;GHSPLAQPLPRAPSMWGGCLLVVLLLWLDGSQGADHAGTPPSRRVLVVGAGFSGAVVARRLADQGHLVHVIDERDHFGGDAYDFVMSDMRVNKYGPRTFQFRSKLTPAYCFLSLFTTWRSVILEARSYHNKRFVPARALTFRRVFGVQLNSTHKAILEHVLQEKPSAASAAYDHPRQRCVDTIHRLLAKHSHSRALPAVLGARVPIYCARQMPSPIVHLLPAKGYTQLFENILEHSNIEVRLNTSFAHHMLPHYAQTVYTGSIDRFFNYSAGPLPYLSLDWRIEERQHRQPFYE
;
A
#
# COMPACT_ATOMS: atom_id res chain seq x y z
N GLY A 1 19.02 -3.90 52.59
CA GLY A 1 18.22 -4.72 51.66
C GLY A 1 18.23 -4.07 50.30
N HIS A 2 19.06 -4.58 49.40
CA HIS A 2 19.09 -4.13 48.01
C HIS A 2 18.02 -4.90 47.23
N SER A 3 17.10 -4.17 46.60
CA SER A 3 16.15 -4.71 45.62
C SER A 3 16.78 -4.59 44.23
N PRO A 4 16.76 -5.62 43.38
CA PRO A 4 17.42 -5.58 42.08
C PRO A 4 16.61 -4.77 41.07
N LEU A 5 17.31 -3.86 40.39
CA LEU A 5 16.84 -3.14 39.21
C LEU A 5 16.44 -4.13 38.11
N ALA A 6 15.17 -4.12 37.72
CA ALA A 6 14.69 -4.85 36.56
C ALA A 6 15.39 -4.32 35.30
N GLN A 7 16.06 -5.21 34.58
CA GLN A 7 16.73 -4.90 33.32
C GLN A 7 15.71 -4.51 32.23
N PRO A 8 16.05 -3.55 31.34
CA PRO A 8 15.21 -3.26 30.18
C PRO A 8 15.25 -4.42 29.19
N LEU A 9 14.08 -4.98 28.88
CA LEU A 9 13.90 -5.98 27.82
C LEU A 9 14.37 -5.43 26.46
N PRO A 10 14.98 -6.27 25.61
CA PRO A 10 15.47 -5.84 24.30
C PRO A 10 14.31 -5.41 23.41
N ARG A 11 14.44 -4.21 22.83
CA ARG A 11 13.50 -3.67 21.85
C ARG A 11 13.47 -4.57 20.61
N ALA A 12 12.31 -5.13 20.30
CA ALA A 12 12.06 -5.85 19.06
C ALA A 12 12.13 -4.88 17.86
N PRO A 13 12.79 -5.24 16.75
CA PRO A 13 12.84 -4.41 15.55
C PRO A 13 11.48 -4.38 14.88
N SER A 14 10.91 -3.19 14.71
CA SER A 14 9.65 -2.98 14.01
C SER A 14 9.82 -3.26 12.51
N MET A 15 9.15 -4.30 12.00
CA MET A 15 9.17 -4.67 10.59
C MET A 15 8.23 -3.78 9.75
N TRP A 16 8.86 -3.04 8.83
CA TRP A 16 8.48 -2.73 7.44
C TRP A 16 7.06 -2.23 7.12
N GLY A 17 7.00 -0.95 6.77
CA GLY A 17 5.98 -0.36 5.89
C GLY A 17 6.29 -0.65 4.42
N GLY A 18 5.40 -1.41 3.80
CA GLY A 18 5.37 -1.80 2.41
C GLY A 18 4.51 -3.04 2.37
N CYS A 19 3.37 -3.00 1.68
CA CYS A 19 2.35 -4.05 1.61
C CYS A 19 2.93 -5.45 1.89
N LEU A 20 3.00 -5.82 3.16
CA LEU A 20 3.39 -7.15 3.58
C LEU A 20 2.08 -7.91 3.49
N LEU A 21 1.84 -8.39 2.28
CA LEU A 21 0.94 -9.48 1.99
C LEU A 21 1.50 -10.69 2.74
N VAL A 22 1.36 -10.70 4.07
CA VAL A 22 1.40 -11.92 4.86
C VAL A 22 0.07 -12.59 4.59
N VAL A 23 -0.11 -13.08 3.36
CA VAL A 23 -0.80 -14.34 3.22
C VAL A 23 0.12 -15.29 3.95
N LEU A 24 -0.34 -15.78 5.09
CA LEU A 24 0.30 -16.87 5.80
C LEU A 24 0.25 -18.08 4.85
N LEU A 25 1.15 -18.12 3.86
CA LEU A 25 1.51 -19.28 3.06
C LEU A 25 2.33 -20.22 3.94
N LEU A 26 1.81 -20.52 5.13
CA LEU A 26 2.24 -21.67 5.88
C LEU A 26 1.39 -22.83 5.37
N TRP A 27 2.09 -23.74 4.68
CA TRP A 27 1.68 -25.09 4.36
C TRP A 27 0.95 -25.31 3.02
N LEU A 28 1.66 -25.07 1.92
CA LEU A 28 1.45 -25.78 0.65
C LEU A 28 2.68 -26.60 0.19
N ASP A 29 3.66 -26.82 1.08
CA ASP A 29 4.85 -27.65 0.79
C ASP A 29 5.04 -28.79 1.81
N GLY A 30 3.91 -29.31 2.32
CA GLY A 30 3.86 -30.47 3.23
C GLY A 30 3.65 -31.81 2.54
N SER A 31 3.69 -31.88 1.21
CA SER A 31 3.60 -33.14 0.46
C SER A 31 4.90 -33.40 -0.30
N GLN A 32 6.00 -33.55 0.44
CA GLN A 32 7.11 -34.35 -0.05
C GLN A 32 6.70 -35.83 0.16
N GLY A 33 6.37 -36.51 -0.94
CA GLY A 33 6.31 -37.96 -1.00
C GLY A 33 4.93 -38.61 -0.91
N ALA A 34 4.03 -38.31 -1.84
CA ALA A 34 3.05 -39.30 -2.28
C ALA A 34 2.76 -39.08 -3.78
N ASP A 35 3.39 -39.90 -4.61
CA ASP A 35 3.01 -40.12 -6.00
C ASP A 35 1.55 -40.60 -6.04
N HIS A 36 0.62 -39.67 -6.18
CA HIS A 36 -0.75 -39.97 -6.56
C HIS A 36 -1.11 -39.11 -7.77
N ALA A 37 -1.06 -39.75 -8.94
CA ALA A 37 -1.66 -39.29 -10.18
C ALA A 37 -3.19 -39.24 -10.02
N GLY A 38 -3.69 -38.29 -9.25
CA GLY A 38 -5.10 -38.03 -9.01
C GLY A 38 -5.29 -36.60 -8.55
N THR A 39 -6.23 -35.88 -9.17
CA THR A 39 -6.60 -34.52 -8.76
C THR A 39 -6.94 -34.52 -7.27
N PRO A 40 -6.32 -33.66 -6.43
CA PRO A 40 -6.64 -33.62 -5.01
C PRO A 40 -8.14 -33.35 -4.81
N PRO A 41 -8.78 -33.94 -3.78
CA PRO A 41 -10.20 -33.75 -3.57
C PRO A 41 -10.55 -32.27 -3.43
N SER A 42 -11.66 -31.84 -4.04
CA SER A 42 -12.16 -30.48 -3.91
C SER A 42 -12.44 -30.18 -2.44
N ARG A 43 -11.93 -29.05 -1.95
CA ARG A 43 -12.08 -28.60 -0.56
C ARG A 43 -12.92 -27.33 -0.55
N ARG A 44 -13.73 -27.15 0.50
CA ARG A 44 -14.40 -25.87 0.78
C ARG A 44 -13.46 -24.96 1.55
N VAL A 45 -13.16 -23.80 1.00
CA VAL A 45 -12.26 -22.79 1.58
C VAL A 45 -13.03 -21.50 1.83
N LEU A 46 -12.90 -20.94 3.03
CA LEU A 46 -13.38 -19.61 3.35
C LEU A 46 -12.29 -18.59 3.08
N VAL A 47 -12.61 -17.51 2.38
CA VAL A 47 -11.73 -16.36 2.18
C VAL A 47 -12.41 -15.13 2.77
N VAL A 48 -11.78 -14.51 3.76
CA VAL A 48 -12.30 -13.32 4.45
C VAL A 48 -11.60 -12.08 3.90
N GLY A 49 -12.38 -11.22 3.26
CA GLY A 49 -11.99 -10.00 2.56
C GLY A 49 -11.98 -10.19 1.04
N ALA A 50 -12.69 -9.33 0.32
CA ALA A 50 -12.78 -9.28 -1.14
C ALA A 50 -11.83 -8.22 -1.76
N GLY A 51 -10.77 -7.84 -1.04
CA GLY A 51 -9.66 -7.04 -1.57
C GLY A 51 -8.66 -7.87 -2.40
N PHE A 52 -7.53 -7.28 -2.81
CA PHE A 52 -6.53 -7.95 -3.65
C PHE A 52 -6.09 -9.31 -3.10
N SER A 53 -5.73 -9.40 -1.82
CA SER A 53 -5.27 -10.64 -1.21
C SER A 53 -6.31 -11.75 -1.34
N GLY A 54 -7.55 -11.47 -0.91
CA GLY A 54 -8.61 -12.48 -0.94
C GLY A 54 -9.06 -12.83 -2.35
N ALA A 55 -9.26 -11.84 -3.23
CA ALA A 55 -9.70 -12.09 -4.60
C ALA A 55 -8.67 -12.91 -5.41
N VAL A 56 -7.37 -12.60 -5.27
CA VAL A 56 -6.32 -13.35 -5.95
C VAL A 56 -6.24 -14.79 -5.42
N VAL A 57 -6.27 -14.98 -4.10
CA VAL A 57 -6.23 -16.31 -3.50
C VAL A 57 -7.46 -17.12 -3.88
N ALA A 58 -8.65 -16.51 -3.84
CA ALA A 58 -9.90 -17.14 -4.24
C ALA A 58 -9.84 -17.63 -5.69
N ARG A 59 -9.41 -16.77 -6.62
CA ARG A 59 -9.22 -17.14 -8.03
C ARG A 59 -8.25 -18.32 -8.17
N ARG A 60 -7.09 -18.26 -7.53
CA ARG A 60 -6.08 -19.34 -7.63
C ARG A 60 -6.56 -20.68 -7.09
N LEU A 61 -7.26 -20.68 -5.95
CA LEU A 61 -7.85 -21.90 -5.38
C LEU A 61 -8.98 -22.45 -6.25
N ALA A 62 -9.80 -21.57 -6.80
CA ALA A 62 -10.91 -21.95 -7.65
C ALA A 62 -10.45 -22.54 -8.99
N ASP A 63 -9.39 -21.98 -9.59
CA ASP A 63 -8.71 -22.51 -10.79
C ASP A 63 -8.11 -23.91 -10.53
N GLN A 64 -7.80 -24.25 -9.27
CA GLN A 64 -7.35 -25.57 -8.84
C GLN A 64 -8.50 -26.54 -8.51
N GLY A 65 -9.76 -26.11 -8.72
CA GLY A 65 -10.94 -26.94 -8.49
C GLY A 65 -11.49 -26.92 -7.06
N HIS A 66 -10.97 -26.05 -6.18
CA HIS A 66 -11.54 -25.87 -4.84
C HIS A 66 -12.81 -25.01 -4.88
N LEU A 67 -13.74 -25.29 -3.95
CA LEU A 67 -14.93 -24.47 -3.75
C LEU A 67 -14.58 -23.35 -2.77
N VAL A 68 -14.73 -22.10 -3.19
CA VAL A 68 -14.29 -20.95 -2.41
C VAL A 68 -15.49 -20.09 -2.06
N HIS A 69 -15.71 -19.84 -0.77
CA HIS A 69 -16.65 -18.83 -0.31
C HIS A 69 -15.87 -17.59 0.11
N VAL A 70 -16.09 -16.49 -0.59
CA VAL A 70 -15.50 -15.19 -0.26
C VAL A 70 -16.53 -14.39 0.54
N ILE A 71 -16.15 -13.86 1.69
CA ILE A 71 -16.98 -12.93 2.45
C ILE A 71 -16.28 -11.59 2.58
N ASP A 72 -17.02 -10.49 2.55
CA ASP A 72 -16.52 -9.17 2.93
C ASP A 72 -17.57 -8.47 3.79
N GLU A 73 -17.13 -7.75 4.83
CA GLU A 73 -18.03 -6.98 5.67
C GLU A 73 -18.52 -5.71 4.98
N ARG A 74 -17.81 -5.23 3.96
CA ARG A 74 -18.21 -4.10 3.11
C ARG A 74 -19.26 -4.55 2.10
N ASP A 75 -20.00 -3.57 1.59
CA ASP A 75 -21.05 -3.73 0.58
C ASP A 75 -20.52 -3.78 -0.86
N HIS A 76 -19.20 -3.89 -1.04
CA HIS A 76 -18.57 -3.80 -2.35
C HIS A 76 -17.29 -4.66 -2.45
N PHE A 77 -16.88 -4.97 -3.67
CA PHE A 77 -15.61 -5.63 -3.95
C PHE A 77 -14.40 -4.69 -3.82
N GLY A 78 -13.20 -5.27 -3.81
CA GLY A 78 -11.94 -4.55 -4.03
C GLY A 78 -11.30 -3.92 -2.80
N GLY A 79 -11.95 -4.01 -1.62
CA GLY A 79 -11.43 -3.40 -0.39
C GLY A 79 -11.12 -1.92 -0.58
N ASP A 80 -9.90 -1.50 -0.25
CA ASP A 80 -9.48 -0.09 -0.39
C ASP A 80 -9.24 0.37 -1.83
N ALA A 81 -9.28 -0.55 -2.81
CA ALA A 81 -9.18 -0.22 -4.23
C ALA A 81 -10.55 0.10 -4.85
N TYR A 82 -11.65 -0.08 -4.10
CA TYR A 82 -13.00 0.15 -4.59
C TYR A 82 -13.17 1.51 -5.26
N ASP A 83 -13.78 1.48 -6.44
CA ASP A 83 -14.22 2.66 -7.16
C ASP A 83 -15.69 2.57 -7.58
N PHE A 84 -16.31 3.72 -7.75
CA PHE A 84 -17.70 3.85 -8.19
C PHE A 84 -17.81 5.01 -9.18
N VAL A 85 -18.94 5.08 -9.89
CA VAL A 85 -19.23 6.19 -10.81
C VAL A 85 -20.15 7.18 -10.09
N MET A 86 -19.77 8.45 -10.11
CA MET A 86 -20.51 9.58 -9.57
C MET A 86 -20.44 10.72 -10.57
N SER A 87 -21.60 11.21 -11.05
CA SER A 87 -21.68 12.31 -12.02
C SER A 87 -20.80 12.06 -13.27
N ASP A 88 -20.91 10.85 -13.84
CA ASP A 88 -20.11 10.33 -14.97
C ASP A 88 -18.59 10.26 -14.76
N MET A 89 -18.11 10.53 -13.54
CA MET A 89 -16.71 10.40 -13.15
C MET A 89 -16.49 9.15 -12.31
N ARG A 90 -15.39 8.45 -12.57
CA ARG A 90 -14.98 7.32 -11.72
C ARG A 90 -14.17 7.84 -10.54
N VAL A 91 -14.59 7.46 -9.33
CA VAL A 91 -14.03 7.92 -8.06
C VAL A 91 -13.57 6.74 -7.23
N ASN A 92 -12.32 6.76 -6.75
CA ASN A 92 -11.85 5.82 -5.73
C ASN A 92 -12.33 6.27 -4.35
N LYS A 93 -13.14 5.45 -3.67
CA LYS A 93 -13.75 5.81 -2.38
C LYS A 93 -12.71 6.03 -1.28
N TYR A 94 -11.62 5.26 -1.30
CA TYR A 94 -10.59 5.24 -0.25
C TYR A 94 -9.27 5.86 -0.70
N GLY A 95 -9.36 6.91 -1.51
CA GLY A 95 -8.21 7.66 -2.01
C GLY A 95 -7.68 7.17 -3.36
N PRO A 96 -6.86 7.99 -4.04
CA PRO A 96 -6.38 7.70 -5.39
C PRO A 96 -5.50 6.45 -5.42
N ARG A 97 -5.79 5.53 -6.34
CA ARG A 97 -5.01 4.30 -6.55
C ARG A 97 -4.60 4.18 -8.00
N THR A 98 -3.33 3.85 -8.23
CA THR A 98 -2.83 3.44 -9.55
C THR A 98 -2.04 2.16 -9.40
N PHE A 99 -2.17 1.25 -10.36
CA PHE A 99 -1.32 0.09 -10.44
C PHE A 99 0.05 0.50 -10.97
N GLN A 100 1.08 0.26 -10.18
CA GLN A 100 2.46 0.63 -10.50
C GLN A 100 3.25 -0.62 -10.84
N PHE A 101 3.97 -0.59 -11.94
CA PHE A 101 4.83 -1.68 -12.34
C PHE A 101 6.06 -1.18 -13.09
N ARG A 102 7.11 -2.01 -13.12
CA ARG A 102 8.37 -1.70 -13.83
C ARG A 102 8.49 -2.37 -15.18
N SER A 103 7.81 -3.51 -15.36
CA SER A 103 7.83 -4.27 -16.61
C SER A 103 6.54 -5.08 -16.78
N LYS A 104 6.04 -5.17 -18.01
CA LYS A 104 4.84 -5.95 -18.36
C LYS A 104 5.05 -7.46 -18.15
N LEU A 105 6.28 -7.90 -17.87
CA LEU A 105 6.61 -9.29 -17.57
C LEU A 105 6.47 -9.65 -16.07
N THR A 106 6.04 -8.71 -15.24
CA THR A 106 5.82 -9.02 -13.81
C THR A 106 4.62 -9.96 -13.64
N PRO A 107 4.71 -11.00 -12.77
CA PRO A 107 3.60 -11.93 -12.56
C PRO A 107 2.28 -11.24 -12.19
N ALA A 108 2.35 -10.16 -11.41
CA ALA A 108 1.18 -9.36 -11.04
C ALA A 108 0.54 -8.67 -12.26
N TYR A 109 1.33 -8.05 -13.15
CA TYR A 109 0.81 -7.45 -14.37
C TYR A 109 0.17 -8.52 -15.27
N CYS A 110 0.88 -9.64 -15.49
CA CYS A 110 0.39 -10.73 -16.34
C CYS A 110 -0.94 -11.28 -15.82
N PHE A 111 -1.04 -11.56 -14.52
CA PHE A 111 -2.25 -12.08 -13.91
C PHE A 111 -3.42 -11.10 -13.99
N LEU A 112 -3.23 -9.84 -13.56
CA LEU A 112 -4.32 -8.86 -13.55
C LEU A 112 -4.80 -8.51 -14.97
N SER A 113 -3.91 -8.59 -15.97
CA SER A 113 -4.25 -8.36 -17.38
C SER A 113 -5.17 -9.43 -17.98
N LEU A 114 -5.36 -10.58 -17.32
CA LEU A 114 -6.39 -11.55 -17.71
C LEU A 114 -7.80 -11.04 -17.44
N PHE A 115 -7.94 -10.10 -16.50
CA PHE A 115 -9.24 -9.66 -15.96
C PHE A 115 -9.54 -8.19 -16.26
N THR A 116 -8.60 -7.44 -16.85
CA THR A 116 -8.83 -6.07 -17.30
C THR A 116 -7.91 -5.69 -18.45
N THR A 117 -8.35 -4.74 -19.27
CA THR A 117 -7.44 -3.93 -20.08
C THR A 117 -6.99 -2.70 -19.30
N TRP A 118 -5.91 -2.06 -19.73
CA TRP A 118 -5.26 -0.98 -18.98
C TRP A 118 -5.31 0.35 -19.71
N ARG A 119 -5.43 1.43 -18.95
CA ARG A 119 -5.19 2.81 -19.39
C ARG A 119 -3.93 3.33 -18.74
N SER A 120 -3.02 3.86 -19.54
CA SER A 120 -1.82 4.53 -19.02
C SER A 120 -2.19 5.90 -18.47
N VAL A 121 -1.65 6.24 -17.30
CA VAL A 121 -1.83 7.56 -16.69
C VAL A 121 -0.49 8.16 -16.31
N ILE A 122 -0.37 9.47 -16.51
CA ILE A 122 0.77 10.24 -16.05
C ILE A 122 0.31 10.99 -14.81
N LEU A 123 0.90 10.67 -13.66
CA LEU A 123 0.62 11.37 -12.42
C LEU A 123 1.56 12.55 -12.24
N GLU A 124 1.00 13.74 -12.02
CA GLU A 124 1.74 14.91 -11.59
C GLU A 124 1.28 15.34 -10.19
N ALA A 125 2.11 15.08 -9.18
CA ALA A 125 1.86 15.59 -7.84
C ALA A 125 2.27 17.07 -7.76
N ARG A 126 1.33 17.93 -7.36
CA ARG A 126 1.56 19.35 -7.09
C ARG A 126 1.22 19.67 -5.65
N SER A 127 2.01 20.54 -5.03
CA SER A 127 1.71 21.15 -3.73
C SER A 127 1.07 22.51 -3.95
N TYR A 128 0.09 22.87 -3.14
CA TYR A 128 -0.51 24.21 -3.18
C TYR A 128 0.16 25.10 -2.13
N HIS A 129 0.77 26.21 -2.57
CA HIS A 129 1.46 27.16 -1.69
C HIS A 129 1.33 28.59 -2.25
N ASN A 130 1.09 29.58 -1.38
CA ASN A 130 0.92 31.00 -1.76
C ASN A 130 -0.03 31.21 -2.96
N LYS A 131 -1.20 30.56 -2.91
CA LYS A 131 -2.24 30.61 -3.96
C LYS A 131 -1.79 30.07 -5.33
N ARG A 132 -0.74 29.24 -5.39
CA ARG A 132 -0.22 28.65 -6.62
C ARG A 132 0.09 27.17 -6.44
N PHE A 133 -0.09 26.38 -7.49
CA PHE A 133 0.38 25.01 -7.53
C PHE A 133 1.86 24.97 -7.92
N VAL A 134 2.67 24.23 -7.16
CA VAL A 134 4.09 24.00 -7.43
C VAL A 134 4.38 22.50 -7.54
N PRO A 135 5.23 22.04 -8.47
CA PRO A 135 5.56 20.62 -8.58
C PRO A 135 6.17 20.07 -7.29
N ALA A 136 5.67 18.93 -6.81
CA ALA A 136 6.16 18.26 -5.61
C ALA A 136 7.38 17.36 -5.91
N ARG A 137 8.49 17.94 -6.38
CA ARG A 137 9.77 17.23 -6.65
C ARG A 137 10.93 18.00 -6.06
N ALA A 138 11.98 17.36 -5.54
CA ALA A 138 13.18 17.96 -4.89
C ALA A 138 13.69 19.34 -5.38
N LEU A 139 13.50 19.70 -6.66
CA LEU A 139 13.68 21.05 -7.20
C LEU A 139 12.72 22.13 -6.64
N THR A 140 11.75 21.79 -5.78
CA THR A 140 10.80 22.75 -5.19
C THR A 140 11.44 23.71 -4.19
N PHE A 141 12.70 23.53 -3.76
CA PHE A 141 13.36 24.41 -2.80
C PHE A 141 13.33 25.89 -3.21
N ARG A 142 13.68 26.18 -4.47
CA ARG A 142 13.72 27.55 -4.99
C ARG A 142 12.33 28.19 -5.06
N ARG A 143 11.30 27.40 -5.39
CA ARG A 143 9.92 27.89 -5.58
C ARG A 143 9.13 27.99 -4.28
N VAL A 144 9.39 27.13 -3.30
CA VAL A 144 8.67 27.10 -2.01
C VAL A 144 9.33 27.99 -0.98
N PHE A 145 10.67 28.00 -0.90
CA PHE A 145 11.38 28.73 0.16
C PHE A 145 12.10 29.99 -0.33
N GLY A 146 12.08 30.28 -1.64
CA GLY A 146 12.82 31.41 -2.21
C GLY A 146 14.35 31.28 -2.13
N VAL A 147 14.86 30.15 -1.64
CA VAL A 147 16.30 29.92 -1.44
C VAL A 147 16.92 29.34 -2.71
N GLN A 148 17.94 30.01 -3.25
CA GLN A 148 18.81 29.42 -4.25
C GLN A 148 19.84 28.51 -3.56
N LEU A 149 19.78 27.21 -3.85
CA LEU A 149 20.83 26.28 -3.42
C LEU A 149 22.10 26.54 -4.23
N ASN A 150 23.17 27.00 -3.55
CA ASN A 150 24.50 27.14 -4.14
C ASN A 150 25.17 25.77 -4.33
N SER A 151 26.36 25.76 -4.95
CA SER A 151 27.14 24.54 -5.19
C SER A 151 27.43 23.76 -3.91
N THR A 152 27.69 24.45 -2.80
CA THR A 152 27.91 23.83 -1.48
C THR A 152 26.66 23.12 -0.96
N HIS A 153 25.49 23.74 -1.04
CA HIS A 153 24.22 23.13 -0.64
C HIS A 153 23.89 21.90 -1.48
N LYS A 154 24.16 21.95 -2.79
CA LYS A 154 23.97 20.81 -3.71
C LYS A 154 24.91 19.66 -3.37
N ALA A 155 26.19 19.95 -3.10
CA ALA A 155 27.18 18.93 -2.72
C ALA A 155 26.84 18.26 -1.38
N ILE A 156 26.35 19.01 -0.39
CA ILE A 156 25.87 18.45 0.88
C ILE A 156 24.67 17.53 0.65
N LEU A 157 23.68 17.98 -0.13
CA LEU A 157 22.53 17.15 -0.50
C LEU A 157 22.96 15.88 -1.24
N GLU A 158 23.88 15.98 -2.19
CA GLU A 158 24.40 14.83 -2.94
C GLU A 158 25.16 13.85 -2.04
N HIS A 159 25.97 14.34 -1.11
CA HIS A 159 26.70 13.50 -0.16
C HIS A 159 25.75 12.74 0.77
N VAL A 160 24.75 13.42 1.34
CA VAL A 160 23.75 12.80 2.22
C VAL A 160 22.86 11.80 1.47
N LEU A 161 22.59 12.04 0.17
CA LEU A 161 21.83 11.10 -0.68
C LEU A 161 22.66 9.89 -1.15
N GLN A 162 24.01 9.97 -1.12
CA GLN A 162 24.91 8.88 -1.49
C GLN A 162 25.25 7.93 -0.33
N GLU A 163 24.99 8.32 0.92
CA GLU A 163 25.12 7.42 2.07
C GLU A 163 24.14 6.24 1.92
N LYS A 164 24.68 5.06 1.57
CA LYS A 164 23.92 3.80 1.66
C LYS A 164 23.64 3.52 3.14
N PRO A 165 22.41 3.15 3.51
CA PRO A 165 22.14 2.72 4.87
C PRO A 165 23.01 1.49 5.16
N SER A 166 23.81 1.57 6.24
CA SER A 166 24.39 0.35 6.80
C SER A 166 23.24 -0.48 7.35
N ALA A 167 23.28 -1.80 7.16
CA ALA A 167 22.20 -2.71 7.56
C ALA A 167 21.94 -2.76 9.09
N ALA A 168 22.68 -1.98 9.89
CA ALA A 168 22.72 -2.08 11.34
C ALA A 168 21.87 -1.05 12.11
N SER A 169 21.30 -0.01 11.48
CA SER A 169 20.46 0.97 12.20
C SER A 169 18.96 0.81 11.91
N ALA A 170 18.37 -0.26 12.43
CA ALA A 170 16.91 -0.49 12.39
C ALA A 170 16.10 0.46 13.31
N ALA A 171 16.69 1.57 13.79
CA ALA A 171 16.02 2.56 14.61
C ALA A 171 16.32 3.96 14.08
N TYR A 172 15.36 4.53 13.34
CA TYR A 172 15.14 5.95 13.08
C TYR A 172 16.26 6.84 12.47
N ASP A 173 17.48 6.35 12.26
CA ASP A 173 18.58 7.14 11.67
C ASP A 173 18.70 6.85 10.16
N HIS A 174 17.67 7.26 9.41
CA HIS A 174 17.66 7.14 7.97
C HIS A 174 18.52 8.27 7.35
N PRO A 175 19.38 8.02 6.35
CA PRO A 175 20.04 9.08 5.56
C PRO A 175 19.04 10.15 5.05
N ARG A 176 17.79 9.74 4.80
CA ARG A 176 16.67 10.62 4.46
C ARG A 176 16.25 11.54 5.61
N GLN A 177 16.21 11.04 6.84
CA GLN A 177 15.92 11.85 8.03
C GLN A 177 17.03 12.88 8.24
N ARG A 178 18.30 12.50 8.08
CA ARG A 178 19.42 13.46 8.08
C ARG A 178 19.31 14.49 6.96
N CYS A 179 18.85 14.10 5.77
CA CYS A 179 18.54 15.02 4.67
C CYS A 179 17.46 16.03 5.08
N VAL A 180 16.34 15.54 5.62
CA VAL A 180 15.21 16.36 6.12
C VAL A 180 15.66 17.27 7.27
N ASP A 181 16.45 16.78 8.21
CA ASP A 181 16.97 17.53 9.36
C ASP A 181 18.03 18.56 8.94
N THR A 182 18.83 18.26 7.93
CA THR A 182 19.81 19.20 7.34
C THR A 182 19.10 20.29 6.56
N ILE A 183 18.09 19.93 5.78
CA ILE A 183 17.15 20.86 5.16
C ILE A 183 16.49 21.75 6.23
N HIS A 184 15.99 21.15 7.32
CA HIS A 184 15.37 21.88 8.42
C HIS A 184 16.34 22.86 9.07
N ARG A 185 17.58 22.43 9.35
CA ARG A 185 18.63 23.29 9.93
C ARG A 185 19.03 24.43 8.98
N LEU A 186 19.11 24.16 7.68
CA LEU A 186 19.42 25.18 6.67
C LEU A 186 18.27 26.20 6.52
N LEU A 187 17.01 25.74 6.57
CA LEU A 187 15.83 26.62 6.52
C LEU A 187 15.64 27.41 7.82
N ALA A 188 15.89 26.81 8.98
CA ALA A 188 15.82 27.46 10.29
C ALA A 188 16.86 28.57 10.47
N LYS A 189 18.03 28.45 9.81
CA LYS A 189 19.04 29.53 9.77
C LYS A 189 18.62 30.73 8.92
N HIS A 190 17.59 30.61 8.07
CA HIS A 190 17.20 31.65 7.11
C HIS A 190 15.74 32.10 7.23
N SER A 191 14.93 31.50 8.11
CA SER A 191 13.53 31.90 8.33
C SER A 191 12.99 31.41 9.68
N HIS A 192 12.25 32.26 10.40
CA HIS A 192 11.68 32.03 11.74
C HIS A 192 10.50 31.02 11.79
N SER A 193 10.41 30.07 10.86
CA SER A 193 9.22 29.23 10.70
C SER A 193 9.35 27.85 11.38
N ARG A 194 8.30 27.48 12.13
CA ARG A 194 8.17 26.26 12.98
C ARG A 194 8.47 24.95 12.24
N ALA A 195 9.00 24.00 13.02
CA ALA A 195 9.41 22.65 12.60
C ALA A 195 8.28 21.83 11.94
N LEU A 196 8.64 21.06 10.91
CA LEU A 196 7.79 20.01 10.31
C LEU A 196 8.12 18.68 11.01
N PRO A 197 7.13 17.81 11.28
CA PRO A 197 7.39 16.49 11.85
C PRO A 197 8.17 15.59 10.87
N ALA A 198 9.24 14.97 11.39
CA ALA A 198 10.15 14.01 10.76
C ALA A 198 9.48 12.91 9.90
N VAL A 199 8.26 12.52 10.25
CA VAL A 199 7.57 11.34 9.70
C VAL A 199 7.07 11.53 8.25
N LEU A 200 6.93 12.77 7.76
CA LEU A 200 6.41 13.06 6.41
C LEU A 200 7.44 12.87 5.28
N GLY A 201 8.74 12.80 5.59
CA GLY A 201 9.82 12.77 4.59
C GLY A 201 10.13 11.40 3.98
N ALA A 202 9.66 10.30 4.59
CA ALA A 202 10.08 8.94 4.20
C ALA A 202 9.50 8.45 2.86
N ARG A 203 8.36 9.02 2.41
CA ARG A 203 7.56 8.52 1.29
C ARG A 203 7.74 9.27 -0.03
N VAL A 204 8.29 10.47 -0.02
CA VAL A 204 8.58 11.24 -1.25
C VAL A 204 10.07 11.09 -1.57
N PRO A 205 10.45 10.32 -2.60
CA PRO A 205 11.85 10.19 -2.93
C PRO A 205 12.42 11.52 -3.44
N ILE A 206 13.50 11.97 -2.81
CA ILE A 206 14.31 13.10 -3.25
C ILE A 206 15.39 12.53 -4.18
N TYR A 207 15.27 12.77 -5.49
CA TYR A 207 16.25 12.33 -6.48
C TYR A 207 17.13 13.49 -6.93
N CYS A 208 18.44 13.26 -7.03
CA CYS A 208 19.33 14.10 -7.83
C CYS A 208 19.33 13.58 -9.28
N ALA A 209 19.39 14.47 -10.28
CA ALA A 209 19.11 14.16 -11.70
C ALA A 209 19.89 12.95 -12.27
N ARG A 210 21.07 12.64 -11.72
CA ARG A 210 21.91 11.50 -12.13
C ARG A 210 21.46 10.11 -11.62
N GLN A 211 20.54 10.02 -10.67
CA GLN A 211 20.15 8.74 -10.02
C GLN A 211 18.69 8.35 -10.25
N MET A 212 18.08 8.82 -11.33
CA MET A 212 16.68 8.49 -11.64
C MET A 212 16.56 6.99 -11.99
N PRO A 213 15.81 6.18 -11.20
CA PRO A 213 15.51 4.82 -11.61
C PRO A 213 14.65 4.82 -12.87
N SER A 214 14.62 3.68 -13.59
CA SER A 214 13.72 3.48 -14.73
C SER A 214 12.29 3.90 -14.36
N PRO A 215 11.58 4.62 -15.26
CA PRO A 215 10.29 5.21 -14.94
C PRO A 215 9.30 4.11 -14.54
N ILE A 216 8.67 4.28 -13.38
CA ILE A 216 7.54 3.45 -12.97
C ILE A 216 6.36 3.83 -13.87
N VAL A 217 5.75 2.83 -14.48
CA VAL A 217 4.55 3.03 -15.29
C VAL A 217 3.33 2.93 -14.37
N HIS A 218 2.42 3.90 -14.48
CA HIS A 218 1.17 3.93 -13.74
C HIS A 218 0.02 3.57 -14.67
N LEU A 219 -0.81 2.62 -14.25
CA LEU A 219 -1.99 2.19 -14.98
C LEU A 219 -3.24 2.26 -14.11
N LEU A 220 -4.36 2.44 -14.80
CA LEU A 220 -5.70 2.22 -14.26
C LEU A 220 -6.38 1.11 -15.05
N PRO A 221 -7.16 0.22 -14.40
CA PRO A 221 -8.06 -0.68 -15.10
C PRO A 221 -9.02 0.14 -15.98
N ALA A 222 -9.20 -0.23 -17.25
CA ALA A 222 -9.95 0.58 -18.22
C ALA A 222 -11.42 0.79 -17.81
N LYS A 223 -11.99 -0.16 -17.09
CA LYS A 223 -13.35 -0.12 -16.54
C LYS A 223 -13.39 0.06 -15.01
N GLY A 224 -12.28 0.46 -14.40
CA GLY A 224 -12.15 0.62 -12.96
C GLY A 224 -11.80 -0.66 -12.19
N TYR A 225 -11.37 -0.48 -10.95
CA TYR A 225 -10.98 -1.56 -10.06
C TYR A 225 -12.16 -2.45 -9.70
N THR A 226 -13.35 -1.90 -9.47
CA THR A 226 -14.51 -2.71 -9.08
C THR A 226 -14.83 -3.78 -10.14
N GLN A 227 -14.84 -3.40 -11.42
CA GLN A 227 -15.01 -4.36 -12.53
C GLN A 227 -13.86 -5.38 -12.60
N LEU A 228 -12.62 -4.96 -12.35
CA LEU A 228 -11.48 -5.88 -12.29
C LEU A 228 -11.71 -6.95 -11.21
N PHE A 229 -12.19 -6.57 -10.03
CA PHE A 229 -12.47 -7.52 -8.95
C PHE A 229 -13.66 -8.44 -9.26
N GLU A 230 -14.72 -7.91 -9.85
CA GLU A 230 -15.85 -8.72 -10.35
C GLU A 230 -15.34 -9.81 -11.30
N ASN A 231 -14.53 -9.43 -12.29
CA ASN A 231 -13.96 -10.39 -13.26
C ASN A 231 -13.00 -11.39 -12.59
N ILE A 232 -12.22 -10.99 -11.58
CA ILE A 232 -11.36 -11.92 -10.83
C ILE A 232 -12.20 -12.94 -10.07
N LEU A 233 -13.31 -12.53 -9.48
CA LEU A 233 -14.16 -13.38 -8.65
C LEU A 233 -15.24 -14.12 -9.44
N GLU A 234 -15.45 -13.78 -10.71
CA GLU A 234 -16.35 -14.48 -11.63
C GLU A 234 -15.81 -15.87 -12.00
N HIS A 235 -16.25 -16.87 -11.25
CA HIS A 235 -15.88 -18.27 -11.47
C HIS A 235 -16.95 -19.20 -10.88
N SER A 236 -17.21 -20.34 -11.52
CA SER A 236 -18.25 -21.29 -11.09
C SER A 236 -18.02 -21.86 -9.68
N ASN A 237 -16.76 -21.93 -9.25
CA ASN A 237 -16.39 -22.42 -7.92
C ASN A 237 -16.22 -21.31 -6.87
N ILE A 238 -16.53 -20.05 -7.19
CA ILE A 238 -16.44 -18.94 -6.25
C ILE A 238 -17.85 -18.44 -5.94
N GLU A 239 -18.24 -18.50 -4.67
CA GLU A 239 -19.42 -17.81 -4.15
C GLU A 239 -18.95 -16.57 -3.37
N VAL A 240 -19.53 -15.40 -3.62
CA VAL A 240 -19.20 -14.17 -2.88
C VAL A 240 -20.40 -13.65 -2.09
N ARG A 241 -20.19 -13.32 -0.81
CA ARG A 241 -21.18 -12.66 0.06
C ARG A 241 -20.62 -11.37 0.64
N LEU A 242 -21.17 -10.25 0.21
CA LEU A 242 -20.87 -8.92 0.75
C LEU A 242 -21.74 -8.65 1.99
N ASN A 243 -21.48 -7.55 2.71
CA ASN A 243 -22.18 -7.20 3.96
C ASN A 243 -22.16 -8.34 5.01
N THR A 244 -21.11 -9.16 5.00
CA THR A 244 -21.01 -10.36 5.82
C THR A 244 -19.73 -10.31 6.65
N SER A 245 -19.86 -9.96 7.92
CA SER A 245 -18.72 -9.97 8.86
C SER A 245 -18.28 -11.39 9.20
N PHE A 246 -16.97 -11.58 9.30
CA PHE A 246 -16.40 -12.84 9.78
C PHE A 246 -16.72 -13.08 11.25
N ALA A 247 -17.00 -14.34 11.59
CA ALA A 247 -17.11 -14.80 12.96
C ALA A 247 -16.45 -16.18 13.12
N HIS A 248 -15.84 -16.43 14.28
CA HIS A 248 -15.08 -17.66 14.55
C HIS A 248 -15.91 -18.95 14.42
N HIS A 249 -17.22 -18.89 14.69
CA HIS A 249 -18.10 -20.05 14.54
C HIS A 249 -18.22 -20.52 13.07
N MET A 250 -17.80 -19.71 12.10
CA MET A 250 -17.76 -20.10 10.69
C MET A 250 -16.64 -21.11 10.41
N LEU A 251 -15.53 -21.06 11.15
CA LEU A 251 -14.30 -21.83 10.88
C LEU A 251 -14.53 -23.34 10.75
N PRO A 252 -15.30 -24.02 11.64
CA PRO A 252 -15.51 -25.46 11.57
C PRO A 252 -16.24 -25.94 10.31
N HIS A 253 -16.89 -25.05 9.54
CA HIS A 253 -17.62 -25.41 8.32
C HIS A 253 -16.73 -25.52 7.07
N TYR A 254 -15.47 -25.10 7.17
CA TYR A 254 -14.52 -25.04 6.05
C TYR A 254 -13.28 -25.87 6.34
N ALA A 255 -12.70 -26.45 5.29
CA ALA A 255 -11.44 -27.20 5.42
C ALA A 255 -10.25 -26.28 5.69
N GLN A 256 -10.32 -25.04 5.20
CA GLN A 256 -9.30 -24.01 5.40
C GLN A 256 -9.94 -22.62 5.38
N THR A 257 -9.31 -21.67 6.06
CA THR A 257 -9.69 -20.25 6.02
C THR A 257 -8.49 -19.38 5.69
N VAL A 258 -8.67 -18.47 4.75
CA VAL A 258 -7.72 -17.40 4.42
C VAL A 258 -8.30 -16.10 4.96
N TYR A 259 -7.71 -15.58 6.03
CA TYR A 259 -8.16 -14.35 6.68
C TYR A 259 -7.28 -13.17 6.29
N THR A 260 -7.87 -12.12 5.71
CA THR A 260 -7.14 -10.92 5.24
C THR A 260 -7.48 -9.64 6.02
N GLY A 261 -8.29 -9.77 7.08
CA GLY A 261 -8.59 -8.67 8.00
C GLY A 261 -7.45 -8.40 9.00
N SER A 262 -7.70 -7.52 9.97
CA SER A 262 -6.69 -7.21 10.99
C SER A 262 -6.49 -8.39 11.94
N ILE A 263 -5.21 -8.72 12.20
CA ILE A 263 -4.83 -9.89 12.99
C ILE A 263 -5.21 -9.77 14.47
N ASP A 264 -5.17 -8.56 15.02
CA ASP A 264 -5.63 -8.28 16.37
C ASP A 264 -7.12 -8.56 16.54
N ARG A 265 -7.96 -8.13 15.58
CA ARG A 265 -9.40 -8.43 15.55
C ARG A 265 -9.66 -9.93 15.41
N PHE A 266 -8.84 -10.65 14.63
CA PHE A 266 -8.94 -12.11 14.56
C PHE A 266 -8.76 -12.75 15.93
N PHE A 267 -7.78 -12.31 16.73
CA PHE A 267 -7.59 -12.84 18.09
C PHE A 267 -8.41 -12.10 19.17
N ASN A 268 -9.53 -11.46 18.79
CA ASN A 268 -10.40 -10.68 19.67
C ASN A 268 -9.64 -9.70 20.58
N TYR A 269 -8.58 -9.09 20.06
CA TYR A 269 -7.70 -8.16 20.77
C TYR A 269 -7.11 -8.74 22.07
N SER A 270 -6.91 -10.06 22.16
CA SER A 270 -6.40 -10.73 23.37
C SER A 270 -5.04 -10.23 23.85
N ALA A 271 -4.22 -9.70 22.94
CA ALA A 271 -2.93 -9.05 23.25
C ALA A 271 -2.98 -7.51 23.14
N GLY A 272 -4.19 -6.93 23.08
CA GLY A 272 -4.44 -5.51 22.82
C GLY A 272 -4.53 -5.17 21.33
N PRO A 273 -5.01 -3.95 20.99
CA PRO A 273 -5.11 -3.47 19.62
C PRO A 273 -3.75 -3.13 19.03
N LEU A 274 -3.54 -3.47 17.76
CA LEU A 274 -2.36 -3.04 17.01
C LEU A 274 -2.58 -1.62 16.46
N PRO A 275 -1.53 -0.78 16.43
CA PRO A 275 -1.64 0.58 15.91
C PRO A 275 -1.76 0.57 14.37
N TYR A 276 -2.91 0.99 13.85
CA TYR A 276 -3.13 1.25 12.43
C TYR A 276 -3.33 2.74 12.17
N LEU A 277 -2.74 3.26 11.10
CA LEU A 277 -3.03 4.61 10.61
C LEU A 277 -4.28 4.59 9.75
N SER A 278 -5.20 5.50 10.02
CA SER A 278 -6.42 5.70 9.23
C SER A 278 -6.38 7.04 8.49
N LEU A 279 -7.20 7.15 7.45
CA LEU A 279 -7.45 8.38 6.70
C LEU A 279 -8.96 8.58 6.62
N ASP A 280 -9.41 9.81 6.88
CA ASP A 280 -10.80 10.21 6.63
C ASP A 280 -10.90 10.81 5.22
N TRP A 281 -11.69 10.18 4.36
CA TRP A 281 -11.90 10.62 2.98
C TRP A 281 -13.25 11.31 2.86
N ARG A 282 -13.22 12.61 2.53
CA ARG A 282 -14.42 13.37 2.19
C ARG A 282 -14.45 13.61 0.69
N ILE A 283 -15.51 13.10 0.05
CA ILE A 283 -15.75 13.28 -1.37
C ILE A 283 -16.66 14.50 -1.51
N GLU A 284 -16.20 15.51 -2.23
CA GLU A 284 -16.95 16.73 -2.50
C GLU A 284 -17.02 16.93 -4.02
N GLU A 285 -18.22 17.17 -4.53
CA GLU A 285 -18.42 17.63 -5.91
C GLU A 285 -18.44 19.15 -5.94
N ARG A 286 -17.56 19.76 -6.74
CA ARG A 286 -17.46 21.21 -6.88
C ARG A 286 -17.47 21.58 -8.36
N GLN A 287 -18.36 22.49 -8.73
CA GLN A 287 -18.35 23.09 -10.07
C GLN A 287 -17.38 24.25 -10.11
N HIS A 288 -16.41 24.19 -11.02
CA HIS A 288 -15.46 25.26 -11.26
C HIS A 288 -15.71 25.86 -12.66
N ARG A 289 -15.68 27.20 -12.76
CA ARG A 289 -15.81 27.91 -14.05
C ARG A 289 -14.58 27.77 -14.95
N GLN A 290 -13.46 27.33 -14.39
CA GLN A 290 -12.17 27.10 -15.04
C GLN A 290 -11.56 25.81 -14.50
N PRO A 291 -10.60 25.17 -15.19
CA PRO A 291 -9.90 24.00 -14.67
C PRO A 291 -9.29 24.32 -13.29
N PHE A 292 -9.56 23.51 -12.27
CA PHE A 292 -9.08 23.73 -10.91
C PHE A 292 -7.53 23.73 -10.77
N TYR A 293 -6.83 23.24 -11.80
CA TYR A 293 -5.39 22.98 -11.79
C TYR A 293 -4.55 23.98 -12.59
N GLU A 294 -5.15 25.08 -13.09
CA GLU A 294 -4.44 26.15 -13.80
C GLU A 294 -3.89 27.25 -12.88
#